data_AF-F6HJ03-F1
#
_entry.id   AF-F6HJ03-F1
#
_cell.length_a   1.000
_cell.length_b   1.000
_cell.length_c   1.000
_cell.angle_alpha   90.00
_cell.angle_beta   90.00
_cell.angle_gamma   90.00
#
_symmetry.space_group_name_H-M   'P 1'
#
loop_
_entity.id
_entity.type
_entity.pdbx_description
1 polymer ?
#
loop_
_entity_poly.entity_id
_entity_poly.type
_entity_poly.pdbx_seq_one_letter_code
_entity_poly.pdbx_strand_id
1 'polypeptide(L)'
;MASVAINGKPLAPDVLVDESWFLDPVFCEKSKLWYMLSKTLDEEAAWKDVAMAHIQAYELPMARGRYCLVGSELPMARGRYCLVGSILHCSETMKILQKLYPALNLPEKCADDKPYEPTHMVSQEKTKSLGIDFTPLEESLKDTVESLRERNFVSF
;
A
#
# COMPACT_ATOMS: atom_id res chain seq x y z
N MET A 1 -1.93 0.87 -0.01
CA MET A 1 -2.56 2.21 0.00
C MET A 1 -3.83 2.30 0.85
N ALA A 2 -4.28 1.23 1.52
CA ALA A 2 -5.59 1.27 2.20
C ALA A 2 -5.71 2.33 3.32
N SER A 3 -4.59 2.64 4.01
CA SER A 3 -4.53 3.58 5.13
C SER A 3 -3.74 4.88 4.83
N VAL A 4 -3.28 5.06 3.59
CA VAL A 4 -2.45 6.20 3.16
C VAL A 4 -2.98 6.72 1.82
N ALA A 5 -3.14 8.03 1.69
CA ALA A 5 -3.59 8.79 0.51
C ALA A 5 -5.09 9.17 0.42
N ILE A 6 -5.93 8.89 1.42
CA ILE A 6 -7.33 9.36 1.42
C ILE A 6 -7.59 10.34 2.58
N ASN A 7 -7.20 11.60 2.39
CA ASN A 7 -7.37 12.65 3.40
C ASN A 7 -8.13 13.88 2.86
N GLY A 8 -8.84 13.73 1.74
CA GLY A 8 -9.56 14.81 1.08
C GLY A 8 -8.68 15.85 0.39
N LYS A 9 -7.34 15.74 0.46
CA LYS A 9 -6.43 16.59 -0.30
C LYS A 9 -6.39 16.13 -1.77
N PRO A 10 -6.36 17.07 -2.74
CA PRO A 10 -6.23 16.71 -4.14
C PRO A 10 -4.87 16.02 -4.38
N LEU A 11 -4.90 14.85 -5.01
CA LEU A 11 -3.70 14.12 -5.43
C LEU A 11 -3.35 14.57 -6.85
N ALA A 12 -2.46 15.55 -6.96
CA ALA A 12 -1.91 16.00 -8.23
C ALA A 12 -0.63 15.21 -8.60
N PRO A 13 -0.18 15.21 -9.87
CA PRO A 13 0.96 14.41 -10.33
C PRO A 13 2.30 14.69 -9.68
N ASP A 14 2.49 15.90 -9.18
CA ASP A 14 3.67 16.36 -8.47
C ASP A 14 3.63 16.06 -6.97
N VAL A 15 2.50 15.55 -6.44
CA VAL A 15 2.36 15.23 -5.03
C VAL A 15 3.13 13.94 -4.71
N LEU A 16 4.07 14.05 -3.78
CA LEU A 16 4.76 12.93 -3.16
C LEU A 16 4.07 12.55 -1.85
N VAL A 17 3.41 11.40 -1.83
CA VAL A 17 2.78 10.81 -0.66
C VAL A 17 3.81 10.01 0.13
N ASP A 18 3.85 10.17 1.45
CA ASP A 18 4.78 9.47 2.34
C ASP A 18 4.08 8.95 3.60
N GLU A 19 4.85 8.41 4.54
CA GLU A 19 4.34 7.88 5.80
C GLU A 19 3.83 8.92 6.80
N SER A 20 3.88 10.22 6.48
CA SER A 20 3.23 11.28 7.25
C SER A 20 1.76 11.46 6.85
N TRP A 21 1.34 10.90 5.71
CA TRP A 21 -0.04 10.98 5.26
C TRP A 21 -0.91 9.98 6.03
N PHE A 22 -1.88 10.49 6.77
CA PHE A 22 -2.90 9.69 7.46
C PHE A 22 -4.23 9.83 6.74
N LEU A 23 -4.96 8.72 6.65
CA LEU A 23 -6.33 8.69 6.17
C LEU A 23 -7.25 9.35 7.21
N ASP A 24 -8.26 10.10 6.75
CA ASP A 24 -9.26 10.72 7.62
C ASP A 24 -10.49 9.80 7.77
N PRO A 25 -10.71 9.17 8.94
CA PRO A 25 -11.84 8.26 9.16
C PRO A 25 -13.20 8.92 8.87
N VAL A 26 -13.34 10.20 9.19
CA VAL A 26 -14.58 10.96 8.97
C VAL A 26 -14.83 11.16 7.48
N PHE A 27 -13.78 11.42 6.71
CA PHE A 27 -13.88 11.49 5.26
C PHE A 27 -14.27 10.12 4.67
N CYS A 28 -13.64 9.04 5.12
CA CYS A 28 -13.96 7.69 4.61
C CYS A 28 -15.40 7.27 4.94
N GLU A 29 -15.90 7.59 6.12
CA GLU A 29 -17.30 7.35 6.49
C GLU A 29 -18.27 8.15 5.60
N LYS A 30 -18.03 9.46 5.44
CA LYS A 30 -18.85 10.33 4.57
C LYS A 30 -18.87 9.86 3.11
N SER A 31 -17.73 9.42 2.60
CA SER A 31 -17.56 8.92 1.24
C SER A 31 -17.94 7.43 1.09
N LYS A 32 -18.42 6.78 2.16
CA LYS A 32 -18.81 5.35 2.19
C LYS A 32 -17.69 4.39 1.76
N LEU A 33 -16.45 4.75 2.04
CA LEU A 33 -15.25 3.95 1.74
C LEU A 33 -14.96 2.95 2.87
N TRP A 34 -15.89 2.03 3.11
CA TRP A 34 -15.90 1.15 4.29
C TRP A 34 -14.67 0.28 4.45
N TYR A 35 -14.13 -0.25 3.35
CA TYR A 35 -12.91 -1.06 3.37
C TYR A 35 -11.72 -0.24 3.91
N MET A 36 -11.57 1.00 3.43
CA MET A 36 -10.48 1.89 3.83
C MET A 36 -10.65 2.35 5.28
N LEU A 37 -11.90 2.64 5.69
CA LEU A 37 -12.22 2.97 7.08
C LEU A 37 -11.84 1.83 8.02
N SER A 38 -12.26 0.59 7.73
CA SER A 38 -11.92 -0.58 8.53
C SER A 38 -10.41 -0.75 8.67
N LYS A 39 -9.65 -0.66 7.55
CA LYS A 39 -8.19 -0.77 7.60
C LYS A 39 -7.52 0.32 8.44
N THR A 40 -8.08 1.52 8.44
CA THR A 40 -7.55 2.63 9.24
C THR A 40 -7.82 2.42 10.74
N LEU A 41 -9.02 1.98 11.09
CA LEU A 41 -9.39 1.70 12.49
C LEU A 41 -8.60 0.53 13.07
N ASP A 42 -8.37 -0.53 12.28
CA ASP A 42 -7.53 -1.65 12.68
C ASP A 42 -6.08 -1.20 12.96
N GLU A 43 -5.51 -0.34 12.11
CA GLU A 43 -4.18 0.24 12.31
C GLU A 43 -4.12 1.08 13.59
N GLU A 44 -5.11 1.95 13.82
CA GLU A 44 -5.17 2.80 15.03
C GLU A 44 -5.31 1.99 16.32
N ALA A 45 -6.13 0.93 16.31
CA ALA A 45 -6.29 0.02 17.45
C ALA A 45 -4.97 -0.69 17.78
N ALA A 46 -4.28 -1.24 16.76
CA ALA A 46 -3.00 -1.90 16.95
C ALA A 46 -1.94 -0.97 17.56
N TRP A 47 -1.87 0.30 17.12
CA TRP A 47 -0.97 1.29 17.71
C TRP A 47 -1.29 1.57 19.19
N LYS A 48 -2.58 1.70 19.54
CA LYS A 48 -3.02 1.91 20.93
C LYS A 48 -2.66 0.73 21.82
N ASP A 49 -2.90 -0.49 21.36
CA ASP A 49 -2.61 -1.71 22.12
C ASP A 49 -1.10 -1.85 22.40
N VAL A 50 -0.25 -1.61 21.39
CA VAL A 50 1.20 -1.66 21.54
C VAL A 50 1.69 -0.57 22.50
N ALA A 51 1.18 0.66 22.39
CA ALA A 51 1.56 1.76 23.29
C ALA A 51 1.13 1.47 24.74
N MET A 52 -0.10 0.95 24.93
CA MET A 52 -0.63 0.59 26.23
C MET A 52 0.18 -0.54 26.88
N ALA A 53 0.53 -1.57 26.11
CA ALA A 53 1.37 -2.66 26.58
C ALA A 53 2.77 -2.16 27.03
N HIS A 54 3.37 -1.22 26.28
CA HIS A 54 4.63 -0.60 26.69
C HIS A 54 4.48 0.19 28.01
N ILE A 55 3.46 1.05 28.13
CA ILE A 55 3.20 1.83 29.34
C ILE A 55 3.02 0.90 30.55
N GLN A 56 2.16 -0.11 30.42
CA GLN A 56 1.89 -1.06 31.52
C GLN A 56 3.14 -1.85 31.93
N ALA A 57 4.01 -2.23 30.99
CA ALA A 57 5.27 -2.90 31.30
C ALA A 57 6.22 -2.00 32.10
N TYR A 58 6.21 -0.68 31.88
CA TYR A 58 7.01 0.29 32.63
C TYR A 58 6.40 0.65 34.00
N GLU A 59 5.08 0.74 34.09
CA GLU A 59 4.39 1.23 35.29
C GLU A 59 4.15 0.15 36.36
N LEU A 60 4.07 -1.13 36.00
CA LEU A 60 3.78 -2.21 36.94
C LEU A 60 5.05 -2.72 37.63
N PRO A 61 5.22 -2.56 38.96
CA PRO A 61 6.40 -3.06 39.68
C PRO A 61 6.56 -4.59 39.62
N MET A 62 5.46 -5.31 39.34
CA MET A 62 5.41 -6.75 39.17
C MET A 62 5.79 -7.21 37.76
N ALA A 63 5.92 -6.29 36.79
CA ALA A 63 6.46 -6.54 35.45
C ALA A 63 7.99 -6.76 35.47
N ARG A 64 8.48 -7.50 36.47
CA ARG A 64 9.87 -7.93 36.60
C ARG A 64 10.03 -9.28 35.90
N GLY A 65 9.92 -9.26 34.58
CA GLY A 65 10.21 -10.39 33.70
C GLY A 65 10.89 -9.89 32.44
N ARG A 66 11.61 -10.76 31.72
CA ARG A 66 12.11 -10.43 30.38
C ARG A 66 10.91 -10.29 29.43
N TYR A 67 10.35 -9.10 29.33
CA TYR A 67 9.52 -8.78 28.19
C TYR A 67 10.43 -8.83 26.97
N CYS A 68 10.18 -9.77 26.05
CA CYS A 68 10.64 -9.63 24.67
C CYS A 68 9.85 -8.46 24.07
N LEU A 69 10.23 -7.24 24.42
CA LEU A 69 10.09 -6.15 23.48
C LEU A 69 10.97 -6.60 22.32
N VAL A 70 10.35 -7.10 21.25
CA VAL A 70 11.05 -7.44 20.01
C VAL A 70 11.53 -6.10 19.45
N GLY A 71 12.63 -5.61 20.00
CA GLY A 71 13.44 -4.60 19.38
C GLY A 71 13.94 -5.25 18.13
N SER A 72 13.31 -4.91 17.00
CA SER A 72 13.84 -5.24 15.69
C SER A 72 15.34 -4.95 15.69
N GLU A 73 16.16 -5.91 15.26
CA GLU A 73 17.61 -5.79 15.18
C GLU A 73 18.06 -4.69 14.19
N LEU A 74 17.10 -4.10 13.47
CA LEU A 74 17.23 -2.90 12.66
C LEU A 74 16.68 -1.69 13.44
N PRO A 75 17.53 -0.83 14.03
CA PRO A 75 17.10 0.43 14.66
C PRO A 75 16.29 1.32 13.71
N MET A 76 16.49 1.14 12.41
CA MET A 76 15.83 1.85 11.32
C MET A 76 14.43 1.35 10.99
N ALA A 77 14.00 0.18 11.50
CA ALA A 77 12.69 -0.43 11.26
C ALA A 77 11.63 0.05 12.30
N ARG A 78 11.35 1.35 12.34
CA ARG A 78 10.37 1.98 13.24
C ARG A 78 9.33 2.80 12.50
N GLY A 79 8.07 2.69 12.94
CA GLY A 79 6.95 3.42 12.36
C GLY A 79 6.37 2.73 11.13
N ARG A 80 5.70 3.50 10.27
CA ARG A 80 5.05 3.03 9.04
C ARG A 80 6.04 2.99 7.87
N TYR A 81 5.71 2.24 6.83
CA TYR A 81 6.49 2.15 5.58
C TYR A 81 5.55 2.08 4.38
N CYS A 82 5.74 2.95 3.40
CA CYS A 82 4.99 2.93 2.16
C CYS A 82 5.53 1.86 1.21
N LEU A 83 4.84 0.71 1.12
CA LEU A 83 5.18 -0.37 0.18
C LEU A 83 4.44 -0.21 -1.15
N VAL A 84 4.89 0.73 -1.98
CA VAL A 84 4.31 0.99 -3.31
C VAL A 84 5.43 1.18 -4.33
N GLY A 85 5.56 0.24 -5.28
CA GLY A 85 6.60 0.26 -6.32
C GLY A 85 6.34 1.29 -7.44
N SER A 86 5.10 1.36 -7.93
CA SER A 86 4.69 2.32 -8.96
C SER A 86 3.18 2.54 -8.93
N ILE A 87 2.73 3.75 -9.27
CA ILE A 87 1.31 4.08 -9.42
C ILE A 87 1.03 4.35 -10.89
N LEU A 88 0.19 3.50 -11.48
CA LEU A 88 -0.24 3.61 -12.87
C LEU A 88 -1.75 3.48 -12.95
N HIS A 89 -2.35 4.23 -13.86
CA HIS A 89 -3.75 4.07 -14.22
C HIS A 89 -3.93 2.74 -14.98
N CYS A 90 -5.12 2.13 -14.86
CA CYS A 90 -5.44 0.87 -15.51
C CYS A 90 -5.14 0.87 -17.03
N SER A 91 -5.34 2.00 -17.72
CA SER A 91 -5.03 2.14 -19.15
C SER A 91 -3.55 1.89 -19.46
N GLU A 92 -2.65 2.39 -18.64
CA GLU A 92 -1.20 2.21 -18.84
C GLU A 92 -0.80 0.77 -18.55
N THR A 93 -1.36 0.17 -17.50
CA THR A 93 -1.19 -1.26 -17.21
C THR A 93 -1.64 -2.13 -18.39
N MET A 94 -2.78 -1.80 -19.01
CA MET A 94 -3.27 -2.52 -20.20
C MET A 94 -2.33 -2.36 -21.41
N LYS A 95 -1.76 -1.16 -21.63
CA LYS A 95 -0.76 -0.95 -22.70
C LYS A 95 0.50 -1.80 -22.49
N ILE A 96 0.97 -1.90 -21.24
CA ILE A 96 2.12 -2.74 -20.90
C ILE A 96 1.78 -4.21 -21.16
N LEU A 97 0.63 -4.69 -20.68
CA LEU A 97 0.19 -6.06 -20.89
C LEU A 97 0.02 -6.39 -22.38
N GLN A 98 -0.55 -5.50 -23.18
CA GLN A 98 -0.71 -5.68 -24.62
C GLN A 98 0.64 -5.80 -25.33
N LYS A 99 1.65 -5.04 -24.89
CA LYS A 99 3.01 -5.11 -25.42
C LYS A 99 3.71 -6.43 -25.05
N LEU A 100 3.52 -6.89 -23.81
CA LEU A 100 4.13 -8.13 -23.30
C LEU A 100 3.44 -9.37 -23.88
N TYR A 101 2.12 -9.32 -24.07
CA TYR A 101 1.29 -10.42 -24.52
C TYR A 101 0.31 -9.98 -25.62
N PRO A 102 0.78 -9.75 -26.86
CA PRO A 102 -0.07 -9.26 -27.95
C PRO A 102 -1.21 -10.20 -28.35
N ALA A 103 -1.06 -11.51 -28.05
CA ALA A 103 -2.08 -12.52 -28.30
C ALA A 103 -3.26 -12.45 -27.30
N LEU A 104 -3.07 -11.75 -26.18
CA LEU A 104 -4.12 -11.56 -25.19
C LEU A 104 -5.08 -10.50 -25.73
N ASN A 105 -6.33 -10.89 -26.00
CA ASN A 105 -7.37 -9.96 -26.46
C ASN A 105 -7.83 -9.08 -25.30
N LEU A 106 -7.10 -8.00 -25.03
CA LEU A 106 -7.40 -7.06 -23.95
C LEU A 106 -8.38 -5.97 -24.41
N PRO A 107 -9.20 -5.44 -23.48
CA PRO A 107 -10.08 -4.33 -23.79
C PRO A 107 -9.28 -3.04 -24.03
N GLU A 108 -9.55 -2.37 -25.16
CA GLU A 108 -8.94 -1.08 -25.50
C GLU A 108 -9.66 0.12 -24.87
N LYS A 109 -10.89 -0.06 -24.38
CA LYS A 109 -11.73 1.01 -23.83
C LYS A 109 -11.82 0.95 -22.32
N CYS A 110 -11.72 2.11 -21.69
CA CYS A 110 -12.01 2.26 -20.26
C CYS A 110 -13.51 2.10 -20.00
N ALA A 111 -13.86 1.74 -18.76
CA ALA A 111 -15.24 1.54 -18.36
C ALA A 111 -16.07 2.84 -18.36
N ASP A 112 -15.40 3.99 -18.30
CA ASP A 112 -16.00 5.31 -18.44
C ASP A 112 -15.17 6.24 -19.34
N ASP A 113 -15.83 7.25 -19.90
CA ASP A 113 -15.22 8.32 -20.71
C ASP A 113 -14.71 9.49 -19.84
N LYS A 114 -14.54 9.26 -18.53
CA LYS A 114 -14.09 10.31 -17.61
C LYS A 114 -12.61 10.60 -17.83
N PRO A 115 -12.15 11.83 -17.56
CA PRO A 115 -10.73 12.12 -17.52
C PRO A 115 -10.04 11.17 -16.55
N TYR A 116 -8.88 10.66 -16.92
CA TYR A 116 -8.09 9.82 -16.02
C TYR A 116 -7.76 10.58 -14.76
N GLU A 117 -7.96 9.92 -13.61
CA GLU A 117 -7.51 10.46 -12.35
C GLU A 117 -5.98 10.63 -12.41
N PRO A 118 -5.45 11.78 -11.96
CA PRO A 118 -4.02 12.00 -11.97
C PRO A 118 -3.31 10.94 -11.11
N THR A 119 -2.29 10.32 -11.69
CA THR A 119 -1.37 9.49 -10.92
C THR A 119 -0.56 10.39 -10.01
N HIS A 120 -0.24 9.95 -8.80
CA HIS A 120 0.64 10.65 -7.86
C HIS A 120 1.85 9.77 -7.54
N MET A 121 2.84 10.32 -6.85
CA MET A 121 4.04 9.59 -6.44
C MET A 121 3.94 9.15 -4.98
N VAL A 122 4.57 8.03 -4.64
CA VAL A 122 4.73 7.57 -3.26
C VAL A 122 6.22 7.47 -2.95
N SER A 123 6.63 8.00 -1.80
CA SER A 123 8.02 7.93 -1.34
C SER A 123 8.41 6.47 -1.06
N GLN A 124 9.60 6.12 -1.54
CA GLN A 124 10.23 4.81 -1.31
C GLN A 124 11.50 4.94 -0.47
N GLU A 125 11.82 6.15 0.02
CA GLU A 125 13.05 6.42 0.75
C GLU A 125 13.18 5.52 1.98
N LYS A 126 12.11 5.44 2.77
CA LYS A 126 12.09 4.68 4.01
C LYS A 126 12.20 3.18 3.77
N THR A 127 11.55 2.65 2.73
CA THR A 127 11.66 1.24 2.35
C THR A 127 13.03 0.89 1.77
N LYS A 128 13.63 1.78 0.97
CA LYS A 128 14.99 1.60 0.45
C LYS A 128 16.02 1.63 1.58
N SER A 129 15.80 2.41 2.64
CA SER A 129 16.66 2.41 3.83
C SER A 129 16.68 1.05 4.55
N LEU A 130 15.67 0.21 4.36
CA LEU A 130 15.61 -1.18 4.85
C LEU A 130 16.25 -2.19 3.89
N GLY A 131 16.82 -1.76 2.76
CA GLY A 131 17.36 -2.64 1.72
C GLY A 131 16.28 -3.35 0.90
N ILE A 132 15.05 -2.80 0.86
CA ILE A 132 13.97 -3.34 0.02
C ILE A 132 14.07 -2.71 -1.36
N ASP A 133 14.33 -3.55 -2.37
CA ASP A 133 14.22 -3.21 -3.78
C ASP A 133 12.87 -3.68 -4.33
N PHE A 134 12.17 -2.78 -5.02
CA PHE A 134 10.89 -3.11 -5.64
C PHE A 134 11.13 -3.80 -6.98
N THR A 135 10.47 -4.95 -7.19
CA THR A 135 10.39 -5.59 -8.50
C THR A 135 9.74 -4.63 -9.52
N PRO A 136 10.33 -4.46 -10.71
CA PRO A 136 9.72 -3.68 -11.78
C PRO A 136 8.31 -4.15 -12.11
N LEU A 137 7.41 -3.22 -12.45
CA LEU A 137 6.01 -3.55 -12.69
C LEU A 137 5.86 -4.53 -13.86
N GLU A 138 6.64 -4.38 -14.91
CA GLU A 138 6.61 -5.24 -16.10
C GLU A 138 6.92 -6.70 -15.74
N GLU A 139 7.86 -6.92 -14.83
CA GLU A 139 8.23 -8.25 -14.34
C GLU A 139 7.11 -8.82 -13.45
N SER A 140 6.58 -8.02 -12.52
CA SER A 140 5.45 -8.43 -11.69
C SER A 140 4.19 -8.78 -12.50
N LEU A 141 3.90 -8.01 -13.55
CA LEU A 141 2.80 -8.29 -14.47
C LEU A 141 3.03 -9.58 -15.25
N LYS A 142 4.26 -9.80 -15.74
CA LYS A 142 4.65 -11.03 -16.43
C LYS A 142 4.43 -12.25 -15.54
N ASP A 143 4.98 -12.23 -14.32
CA ASP A 143 4.85 -13.32 -13.35
C ASP A 143 3.38 -13.61 -13.01
N THR A 144 2.56 -12.56 -12.91
CA THR A 144 1.12 -12.69 -12.67
C THR A 144 0.42 -13.39 -13.84
N VAL A 145 0.68 -12.98 -15.08
CA VAL A 145 0.08 -13.61 -16.28
C VAL A 145 0.51 -15.07 -16.42
N GLU A 146 1.80 -15.36 -16.22
CA GLU A 146 2.32 -16.73 -16.27
C GLU A 146 1.66 -17.60 -15.17
N SER A 147 1.54 -17.09 -13.93
CA SER A 147 0.89 -17.82 -12.84
C SER A 147 -0.60 -18.09 -13.11
N LEU A 148 -1.30 -17.14 -13.73
CA LEU A 148 -2.70 -17.33 -14.14
C LEU A 148 -2.82 -18.38 -15.26
N ARG A 149 -1.85 -18.42 -16.19
CA ARG A 149 -1.80 -19.44 -17.25
C ARG A 149 -1.53 -20.83 -16.68
N GLU A 150 -0.58 -20.97 -15.77
CA GLU A 150 -0.27 -22.24 -15.09
C GLU A 150 -1.48 -22.82 -14.33
N ARG A 151 -2.32 -21.93 -13.78
CA ARG A 151 -3.56 -22.31 -13.08
C ARG A 151 -4.77 -22.48 -14.01
N ASN A 152 -4.58 -22.36 -15.32
CA ASN A 152 -5.63 -22.46 -16.35
C ASN A 152 -6.76 -21.41 -16.21
N PHE A 153 -6.48 -20.26 -15.59
CA PHE A 153 -7.45 -19.15 -15.54
C PHE A 153 -7.46 -18.31 -16.82
N VAL A 154 -6.36 -18.34 -17.58
CA VAL A 154 -6.20 -17.61 -18.84
C VAL A 154 -5.57 -18.54 -19.86
N SER A 155 -6.13 -18.58 -21.07
CA SER A 155 -5.62 -19.34 -22.20
C SER A 155 -5.48 -18.43 -23.41
N PHE A 156 -4.29 -18.45 -24.02
CA PHE A 156 -3.97 -17.77 -25.27
C PHE A 156 -2.78 -18.46 -25.94
#